data_AF-A0A8S3U776-F1
#
_entry.id   AF-A0A8S3U776-F1
#
_cell.length_a   1.000
_cell.length_b   1.000
_cell.length_c   1.000
_cell.angle_alpha   90.00
_cell.angle_beta   90.00
_cell.angle_gamma   90.00
#
_symmetry.space_group_name_H-M   'P 1'
#
loop_
_entity.id
_entity.type
_entity.pdbx_description
1 polymer ?
#
loop_
_entity_poly.entity_id
_entity_poly.type
_entity_poly.pdbx_seq_one_letter_code
_entity_poly.pdbx_strand_id
1 'polypeptide(L)'
;MVLDNLISRCILMIEDREEIVKPTTQRERNKVLLDILTERPYPTFHLFKDVLQESEPSNSCVQELVKRMMSTESRDEHISWQGHEIVLNKHKVKLQKNYMMFVHGVDSKTDIADHLYQSDVLSTEEKEEICNSSLTQQESNRLLYNKLIRKGGDAYTHLLEAVRHGEYPDVASEMEKTELSDQEIQLCQIGMKKLKDRQEKKDILMDHDEVIPKHILGKFIDVEHWNFTYSYNKASSVHITGKYICFD
;
A
#
# COMPACT_ATOMS: atom_id res chain seq x y z
N MET A 1 4.20 9.09 -5.68
CA MET A 1 4.22 9.85 -4.40
C MET A 1 3.07 9.50 -3.47
N VAL A 2 1.79 9.66 -3.86
CA VAL A 2 0.65 9.38 -2.98
C VAL A 2 0.63 7.93 -2.47
N LEU A 3 0.88 6.95 -3.36
CA LEU A 3 0.94 5.54 -2.96
C LEU A 3 2.04 5.28 -1.94
N ASP A 4 3.20 5.91 -2.10
CA ASP A 4 4.32 5.75 -1.19
C ASP A 4 3.99 6.35 0.20
N ASN A 5 3.28 7.48 0.25
CA ASN A 5 2.76 8.07 1.49
C ASN A 5 1.67 7.20 2.15
N LEU A 6 0.81 6.57 1.36
CA LEU A 6 -0.20 5.65 1.90
C LEU A 6 0.45 4.40 2.51
N ILE A 7 1.52 3.88 1.89
CA ILE A 7 2.28 2.75 2.42
C ILE A 7 3.02 3.14 3.71
N SER A 8 3.68 4.31 3.73
CA SER A 8 4.42 4.76 4.92
C SER A 8 3.52 5.00 6.13
N ARG A 9 2.24 5.33 5.92
CA ARG A 9 1.24 5.45 6.99
C ARG A 9 0.49 4.15 7.30
N CYS A 10 0.95 3.01 6.78
CA CYS A 10 0.31 1.70 6.95
C CYS A 10 -1.17 1.67 6.49
N ILE A 11 -1.59 2.60 5.64
CA ILE A 11 -2.95 2.65 5.06
C ILE A 11 -3.07 1.59 3.96
N LEU A 12 -2.04 1.50 3.12
CA LEU A 12 -1.88 0.47 2.12
C LEU A 12 -0.76 -0.48 2.49
N MET A 13 -0.93 -1.72 2.07
CA MET A 13 0.13 -2.71 2.07
C MET A 13 1.03 -2.53 0.85
N ILE A 14 2.25 -3.01 0.92
CA ILE A 14 3.16 -2.96 -0.23
C ILE A 14 2.62 -3.84 -1.36
N GLU A 15 2.02 -4.97 -1.00
CA GLU A 15 1.35 -5.86 -1.93
C GLU A 15 0.13 -5.21 -2.60
N ASP A 16 -0.55 -4.27 -1.93
CA ASP A 16 -1.64 -3.49 -2.56
C ASP A 16 -1.11 -2.65 -3.71
N ARG A 17 0.13 -2.13 -3.59
CA ARG A 17 0.77 -1.34 -4.66
C ARG A 17 0.86 -2.14 -5.95
N GLU A 18 1.24 -3.40 -5.88
CA GLU A 18 1.38 -4.27 -7.05
C GLU A 18 0.04 -4.47 -7.76
N GLU A 19 -1.05 -4.64 -7.01
CA GLU A 19 -2.40 -4.71 -7.57
C GLU A 19 -2.84 -3.38 -8.19
N ILE A 20 -2.51 -2.26 -7.56
CA ILE A 20 -2.87 -0.90 -8.02
C ILE A 20 -2.11 -0.52 -9.29
N VAL A 21 -0.84 -0.90 -9.45
CA VAL A 21 -0.04 -0.53 -10.64
C VAL A 21 -0.28 -1.44 -11.84
N LYS A 22 -0.86 -2.63 -11.63
CA LYS A 22 -1.11 -3.62 -12.68
C LYS A 22 -2.01 -3.11 -13.82
N PRO A 23 -3.12 -2.39 -13.57
CA PRO A 23 -3.90 -1.79 -14.64
C PRO A 23 -3.08 -0.77 -15.45
N THR A 24 -3.37 -0.67 -16.75
CA THR A 24 -2.62 0.22 -17.66
C THR A 24 -3.16 1.65 -17.62
N THR A 25 -4.44 1.84 -17.29
CA THR A 25 -5.07 3.16 -17.28
C THR A 25 -5.16 3.73 -15.86
N GLN A 26 -4.90 5.03 -15.70
CA GLN A 26 -5.05 5.72 -14.41
C GLN A 26 -6.43 5.50 -13.79
N ARG A 27 -7.46 5.42 -14.64
CA ARG A 27 -8.84 5.17 -14.23
C ARG A 27 -8.99 3.83 -13.50
N GLU A 28 -8.45 2.77 -14.07
CA GLU A 28 -8.55 1.46 -13.45
C GLU A 28 -7.69 1.37 -12.18
N ARG A 29 -6.51 2.01 -12.18
CA ARG A 29 -5.66 2.09 -10.97
C ARG A 29 -6.39 2.79 -9.81
N ASN A 30 -7.02 3.93 -10.09
CA ASN A 30 -7.81 4.68 -9.10
C ASN A 30 -8.99 3.84 -8.60
N LYS A 31 -9.63 3.06 -9.47
CA LYS A 31 -10.70 2.16 -9.07
C LYS A 31 -10.18 1.08 -8.12
N VAL A 32 -9.08 0.40 -8.46
CA VAL A 32 -8.46 -0.62 -7.60
C VAL A 32 -8.06 -0.04 -6.24
N LEU A 33 -7.45 1.16 -6.23
CA LEU A 33 -7.13 1.86 -4.99
C LEU A 33 -8.37 2.09 -4.12
N LEU A 34 -9.45 2.62 -4.70
CA LEU A 34 -10.69 2.87 -3.96
C LEU A 34 -11.32 1.56 -3.47
N ASP A 35 -11.36 0.53 -4.30
CA ASP A 35 -11.87 -0.79 -3.91
C ASP A 35 -11.10 -1.31 -2.68
N ILE A 36 -9.76 -1.22 -2.69
CA ILE A 36 -8.92 -1.58 -1.53
C ILE A 36 -9.27 -0.74 -0.30
N LEU A 37 -9.37 0.59 -0.44
CA LEU A 37 -9.67 1.49 0.67
C LEU A 37 -11.07 1.25 1.27
N THR A 38 -12.06 0.83 0.48
CA THR A 38 -13.39 0.48 1.00
C THR A 38 -13.40 -0.78 1.87
N GLU A 39 -12.41 -1.66 1.69
CA GLU A 39 -12.24 -2.84 2.54
C GLU A 39 -11.42 -2.53 3.81
N ARG A 40 -10.86 -1.32 3.91
CA ARG A 40 -10.12 -0.85 5.08
C ARG A 40 -11.07 -0.23 6.11
N PRO A 41 -10.64 -0.16 7.37
CA PRO A 41 -11.50 0.36 8.41
C PRO A 41 -11.73 1.87 8.28
N TYR A 42 -12.84 2.36 8.85
CA TYR A 42 -13.28 3.75 8.67
C TYR A 42 -12.20 4.83 8.92
N PRO A 43 -11.34 4.74 9.96
CA PRO A 43 -10.28 5.72 10.16
C PRO A 43 -9.32 5.85 8.97
N THR A 44 -9.20 4.83 8.12
CA THR A 44 -8.36 4.84 6.93
C THR A 44 -8.80 5.90 5.92
N PHE A 45 -10.10 6.22 5.85
CA PHE A 45 -10.58 7.28 4.95
C PHE A 45 -10.11 8.68 5.39
N HIS A 46 -10.10 8.97 6.70
CA HIS A 46 -9.54 10.22 7.20
C HIS A 46 -8.03 10.30 6.95
N LEU A 47 -7.30 9.22 7.22
CA LEU A 47 -5.86 9.19 6.96
C LEU A 47 -5.53 9.33 5.48
N PHE A 48 -6.33 8.72 4.58
CA PHE A 48 -6.20 8.88 3.14
C PHE A 48 -6.43 10.34 2.72
N LYS A 49 -7.45 10.99 3.29
CA LYS A 49 -7.73 12.40 3.08
C LYS A 49 -6.54 13.26 3.45
N ASP A 50 -5.94 13.03 4.62
CA ASP A 50 -4.79 13.79 5.10
C ASP A 50 -3.60 13.61 4.15
N VAL A 51 -3.35 12.37 3.69
CA VAL A 51 -2.31 12.09 2.68
C VAL A 51 -2.55 12.84 1.38
N LEU A 52 -3.79 12.91 0.88
CA LEU A 52 -4.12 13.66 -0.32
C LEU A 52 -3.84 15.17 -0.13
N GLN A 53 -4.26 15.73 1.00
CA GLN A 53 -4.04 17.16 1.30
C GLN A 53 -2.56 17.51 1.42
N GLU A 54 -1.77 16.65 2.05
CA GLU A 54 -0.33 16.87 2.22
C GLU A 54 0.45 16.68 0.93
N SER A 55 0.04 15.72 0.09
CA SER A 55 0.73 15.44 -1.16
C SER A 55 0.50 16.53 -2.21
N GLU A 56 -0.69 17.14 -2.22
CA GLU A 56 -1.06 18.16 -3.21
C GLU A 56 -1.87 19.33 -2.62
N PRO A 57 -1.28 20.13 -1.70
CA PRO A 57 -2.01 21.17 -0.97
C PRO A 57 -2.57 22.26 -1.88
N SER A 58 -1.90 22.53 -3.01
CA SER A 58 -2.29 23.57 -3.96
C SER A 58 -3.24 23.08 -5.06
N ASN A 59 -3.54 21.77 -5.14
CA ASN A 59 -4.38 21.23 -6.20
C ASN A 59 -5.87 21.44 -5.89
N SER A 60 -6.52 22.32 -6.66
CA SER A 60 -7.94 22.65 -6.47
C SER A 60 -8.88 21.44 -6.62
N CYS A 61 -8.54 20.46 -7.46
CA CYS A 61 -9.32 19.23 -7.61
C CYS A 61 -9.24 18.36 -6.36
N VAL A 62 -8.04 18.23 -5.77
CA VAL A 62 -7.84 17.51 -4.51
C VAL A 62 -8.57 18.23 -3.37
N GLN A 63 -8.47 19.56 -3.29
CA GLN A 63 -9.18 20.33 -2.26
C GLN A 63 -10.70 20.18 -2.36
N GLU A 64 -11.26 20.22 -3.57
CA GLU A 64 -12.70 20.00 -3.78
C GLU A 64 -13.11 18.56 -3.46
N LEU A 65 -12.31 17.56 -3.83
CA LEU A 65 -12.56 16.16 -3.46
C LEU A 65 -12.60 16.00 -1.93
N VAL A 66 -11.58 16.52 -1.26
CA VAL A 66 -11.46 16.45 0.21
C VAL A 66 -12.66 17.15 0.86
N LYS A 67 -13.04 18.34 0.39
CA LYS A 67 -14.22 19.06 0.88
C LYS A 67 -15.51 18.25 0.74
N ARG A 68 -15.69 17.52 -0.36
CA ARG A 68 -16.84 16.64 -0.58
C ARG A 68 -16.83 15.43 0.36
N MET A 69 -15.66 14.84 0.62
CA MET A 69 -15.52 13.77 1.61
C MET A 69 -15.99 14.26 3.01
N MET A 70 -15.56 15.46 3.42
CA MET A 70 -15.96 16.07 4.71
C MET A 70 -17.46 16.39 4.81
N SER A 71 -18.11 16.72 3.69
CA SER A 71 -19.53 17.10 3.67
C SER A 71 -20.49 15.92 3.91
N THR A 72 -19.96 14.70 3.93
CA THR A 72 -20.74 13.45 4.10
C THR A 72 -20.47 12.74 5.42
N GLU A 73 -19.67 13.32 6.31
CA GLU A 73 -19.38 12.78 7.64
C GLU A 73 -20.60 12.97 8.56
N SER A 74 -21.54 12.01 8.52
CA SER A 74 -22.56 11.88 9.56
C SER A 74 -22.40 10.55 10.29
N ARG A 75 -22.21 10.66 11.60
CA ARG A 75 -22.10 9.63 12.66
C ARG A 75 -20.75 8.93 12.80
N ASP A 76 -20.01 9.41 13.80
CA ASP A 76 -19.01 8.66 14.56
C ASP A 76 -19.64 7.35 15.08
N GLU A 77 -19.49 6.28 14.31
CA GLU A 77 -19.63 4.94 14.88
C GLU A 77 -18.29 4.60 15.52
N HIS A 78 -18.31 4.52 16.85
CA HIS A 78 -17.19 4.05 17.65
C HIS A 78 -16.90 2.58 17.30
N ILE A 79 -16.02 2.35 16.32
CA ILE A 79 -15.62 1.00 15.91
C ILE A 79 -14.77 0.40 17.03
N SER A 80 -15.36 -0.51 17.78
CA SER A 80 -14.68 -1.35 18.76
C SER A 80 -13.85 -2.42 18.04
N TRP A 81 -12.52 -2.27 18.05
CA TRP A 81 -11.58 -3.28 17.58
C TRP A 81 -11.57 -4.49 18.52
N GLN A 82 -12.45 -5.47 18.33
CA GLN A 82 -12.39 -6.71 19.12
C GLN A 82 -11.27 -7.62 18.59
N GLY A 83 -10.22 -7.70 19.41
CA GLY A 83 -8.97 -8.39 19.14
C GLY A 83 -9.16 -9.87 18.82
N HIS A 84 -8.75 -10.24 17.61
CA HIS A 84 -8.25 -11.58 17.37
C HIS A 84 -6.74 -11.52 17.55
N GLU A 85 -6.19 -12.44 18.34
CA GLU A 85 -4.76 -12.59 18.58
C GLU A 85 -4.09 -13.07 17.28
N ILE A 86 -3.73 -12.11 16.42
CA ILE A 86 -2.98 -12.36 15.19
C ILE A 86 -1.51 -12.11 15.52
N VAL A 87 -0.65 -13.05 15.12
CA VAL A 87 0.81 -12.97 15.31
C VAL A 87 1.32 -11.63 14.80
N LEU A 88 1.82 -10.81 15.72
CA LEU A 88 2.23 -9.44 15.45
C LEU A 88 3.55 -9.41 14.68
N ASN A 89 3.48 -9.15 13.38
CA ASN A 89 4.67 -8.99 12.53
C ASN A 89 5.26 -7.58 12.66
N LYS A 90 5.79 -7.23 13.85
CA LYS A 90 6.35 -5.88 14.14
C LYS A 90 7.36 -5.41 13.08
N HIS A 91 8.18 -6.31 12.56
CA HIS A 91 9.16 -6.02 11.51
C HIS A 91 8.50 -5.51 10.22
N LYS A 92 7.35 -6.06 9.81
CA LYS A 92 6.63 -5.60 8.61
C LYS A 92 6.03 -4.21 8.81
N VAL A 93 5.51 -3.91 9.99
CA VAL A 93 5.01 -2.56 10.33
C VAL A 93 6.17 -1.56 10.33
N LYS A 94 7.32 -1.91 10.95
CA LYS A 94 8.53 -1.07 10.93
C LYS A 94 9.03 -0.86 9.51
N LEU A 95 9.05 -1.91 8.69
CA LEU A 95 9.36 -1.80 7.28
C LEU A 95 8.39 -0.81 6.62
N GLN A 96 7.08 -0.98 6.72
CA GLN A 96 6.13 -0.05 6.08
C GLN A 96 6.35 1.39 6.52
N LYS A 97 6.47 1.64 7.83
CA LYS A 97 6.68 2.99 8.38
C LYS A 97 7.95 3.67 7.86
N ASN A 98 9.02 2.89 7.68
CA ASN A 98 10.31 3.39 7.18
C ASN A 98 10.44 3.37 5.65
N TYR A 99 9.39 2.97 4.93
CA TYR A 99 9.44 2.77 3.48
C TYR A 99 9.92 4.02 2.74
N MET A 100 9.38 5.20 3.04
CA MET A 100 9.78 6.44 2.38
C MET A 100 11.25 6.79 2.64
N MET A 101 11.69 6.67 3.89
CA MET A 101 13.07 6.96 4.26
C MET A 101 14.04 6.04 3.53
N PHE A 102 13.71 4.75 3.43
CA PHE A 102 14.54 3.80 2.70
C PHE A 102 14.53 4.06 1.20
N VAL A 103 13.35 4.18 0.58
CA VAL A 103 13.20 4.34 -0.88
C VAL A 103 13.91 5.59 -1.38
N HIS A 104 13.92 6.67 -0.61
CA HIS A 104 14.54 7.93 -1.01
C HIS A 104 15.94 8.17 -0.44
N GLY A 105 16.33 7.50 0.65
CA GLY A 105 17.54 7.81 1.42
C GLY A 105 18.70 6.83 1.26
N VAL A 106 18.52 5.73 0.54
CA VAL A 106 19.50 4.63 0.47
C VAL A 106 19.77 4.24 -0.98
N ASP A 107 21.01 3.89 -1.34
CA ASP A 107 21.30 3.16 -2.58
C ASP A 107 21.38 1.66 -2.28
N SER A 108 20.39 0.90 -2.74
CA SER A 108 20.33 -0.55 -2.53
C SER A 108 21.22 -1.36 -3.48
N LYS A 109 21.68 -0.79 -4.60
CA LYS A 109 22.27 -1.58 -5.69
C LYS A 109 23.68 -2.09 -5.42
N THR A 110 24.35 -1.52 -4.42
CA THR A 110 25.74 -1.79 -4.09
C THR A 110 25.80 -2.74 -2.89
N ASP A 111 26.36 -2.27 -1.77
CA ASP A 111 26.73 -3.08 -0.61
C ASP A 111 25.53 -3.75 0.05
N ILE A 112 24.34 -3.16 -0.05
CA ILE A 112 23.13 -3.71 0.57
C ILE A 112 22.65 -4.96 -0.17
N ALA A 113 22.49 -4.90 -1.50
CA ALA A 113 22.09 -6.07 -2.28
C ALA A 113 23.15 -7.18 -2.19
N ASP A 114 24.44 -6.83 -2.19
CA ASP A 114 25.54 -7.77 -2.00
C ASP A 114 25.49 -8.46 -0.64
N HIS A 115 25.33 -7.70 0.44
CA HIS A 115 25.24 -8.25 1.80
C HIS A 115 24.03 -9.19 1.97
N LEU A 116 22.87 -8.78 1.44
CA LEU A 116 21.65 -9.58 1.53
C LEU A 116 21.74 -10.87 0.71
N TYR A 117 22.45 -10.85 -0.41
CA TYR A 117 22.77 -12.06 -1.16
C TYR A 117 23.74 -12.98 -0.40
N GLN A 118 24.82 -12.42 0.16
CA GLN A 118 25.81 -13.18 0.95
C GLN A 118 25.21 -13.80 2.22
N SER A 119 24.14 -13.20 2.75
CA SER A 119 23.41 -13.67 3.92
C SER A 119 22.27 -14.63 3.58
N ASP A 120 22.21 -15.14 2.34
CA ASP A 120 21.15 -16.02 1.83
C ASP A 120 19.72 -15.44 1.93
N VAL A 121 19.59 -14.12 2.09
CA VAL A 121 18.30 -13.44 2.08
C VAL A 121 17.80 -13.29 0.65
N LEU A 122 18.66 -12.89 -0.31
CA LEU A 122 18.30 -12.78 -1.72
C LEU A 122 18.88 -13.95 -2.52
N SER A 123 18.10 -14.46 -3.49
CA SER A 123 18.66 -15.33 -4.53
C SER A 123 19.51 -14.54 -5.52
N THR A 124 20.28 -15.25 -6.35
CA THR A 124 21.06 -14.65 -7.44
C THR A 124 20.17 -13.86 -8.39
N GLU A 125 19.03 -14.43 -8.80
CA GLU A 125 18.09 -13.78 -9.72
C GLU A 125 17.47 -12.54 -9.09
N GLU A 126 17.12 -12.60 -7.79
CA GLU A 126 16.57 -11.47 -7.07
C GLU A 126 17.57 -10.30 -6.97
N LYS A 127 18.84 -10.62 -6.70
CA LYS A 127 19.92 -9.64 -6.67
C LYS A 127 20.12 -8.98 -8.03
N GLU A 128 20.19 -9.77 -9.11
CA GLU A 128 20.35 -9.25 -10.46
C GLU A 128 19.19 -8.34 -10.87
N GLU A 129 17.96 -8.68 -10.49
CA GLU A 129 16.78 -7.86 -10.74
C GLU A 129 16.87 -6.50 -10.05
N ILE A 130 17.32 -6.47 -8.79
CA ILE A 130 17.52 -5.24 -8.00
C ILE A 130 18.65 -4.40 -8.60
N CYS A 131 19.80 -5.01 -8.88
CA CYS A 131 20.97 -4.33 -9.41
C CYS A 131 20.83 -3.93 -10.89
N ASN A 132 19.70 -4.19 -11.53
CA ASN A 132 19.47 -3.88 -12.94
C ASN A 132 19.71 -2.39 -13.22
N SER A 133 20.61 -2.08 -14.17
CA SER A 133 21.00 -0.72 -14.51
C SER A 133 19.88 0.09 -15.15
N SER A 134 18.83 -0.54 -15.68
CA SER A 134 17.68 0.17 -16.26
C SER A 134 16.73 0.77 -15.21
N LEU A 135 16.77 0.27 -13.97
CA LEU A 135 15.94 0.78 -12.89
C LEU A 135 16.57 2.04 -12.29
N THR A 136 15.75 3.02 -11.94
CA THR A 136 16.18 4.09 -11.05
C THR A 136 16.50 3.54 -9.65
N GLN A 137 17.27 4.30 -8.86
CA GLN A 137 17.56 3.95 -7.46
C GLN A 137 16.27 3.71 -6.66
N GLN A 138 15.27 4.58 -6.83
CA GLN A 138 13.99 4.45 -6.14
C GLN A 138 13.24 3.18 -6.55
N GLU A 139 13.22 2.83 -7.85
CA GLU A 139 12.58 1.59 -8.32
C GLU A 139 13.29 0.35 -7.79
N SER A 140 14.63 0.36 -7.77
CA SER A 140 15.45 -0.70 -7.17
C SER A 140 15.13 -0.87 -5.69
N ASN A 141 15.08 0.24 -4.93
CA ASN A 141 14.77 0.21 -3.51
C ASN A 141 13.37 -0.33 -3.25
N ARG A 142 12.37 0.10 -4.04
CA ARG A 142 11.00 -0.40 -3.94
C ARG A 142 10.95 -1.90 -4.21
N LEU A 143 11.64 -2.37 -5.25
CA LEU A 143 11.71 -3.79 -5.59
C LEU A 143 12.34 -4.61 -4.46
N LEU A 144 13.48 -4.15 -3.92
CA LEU A 144 14.12 -4.79 -2.78
C LEU A 144 13.16 -4.86 -1.58
N TYR A 145 12.46 -3.76 -1.28
CA TYR A 145 11.48 -3.70 -0.20
C TYR A 145 10.36 -4.73 -0.34
N ASN A 146 9.82 -4.87 -1.56
CA ASN A 146 8.78 -5.83 -1.88
C ASN A 146 9.24 -7.27 -1.66
N LYS A 147 10.52 -7.57 -1.87
CA LYS A 147 11.08 -8.90 -1.60
C LYS A 147 11.26 -9.13 -0.09
N LEU A 148 11.79 -8.14 0.63
CA LEU A 148 12.06 -8.26 2.08
C LEU A 148 10.79 -8.45 2.91
N ILE A 149 9.70 -7.76 2.59
CA ILE A 149 8.43 -7.90 3.34
C ILE A 149 7.84 -9.33 3.26
N ARG A 150 8.17 -10.08 2.20
CA ARG A 150 7.75 -11.47 1.99
C ARG A 150 8.63 -12.47 2.74
N LYS A 151 9.92 -12.16 2.88
CA LYS A 151 10.93 -13.03 3.52
C LYS A 151 10.90 -12.99 5.05
N GLY A 152 10.32 -11.95 5.65
CA GLY A 152 9.98 -11.93 7.07
C GLY A 152 11.01 -11.24 7.97
N GLY A 153 11.04 -11.65 9.24
CA GLY A 153 11.78 -10.94 10.30
C GLY A 153 13.29 -11.01 10.15
N ASP A 154 13.84 -12.16 9.78
CA ASP A 154 15.29 -12.35 9.63
C ASP A 154 15.84 -11.49 8.49
N ALA A 155 15.08 -11.39 7.39
CA ALA A 155 15.41 -10.52 6.26
C ALA A 155 15.47 -9.04 6.66
N TYR A 156 14.60 -8.60 7.59
CA TYR A 156 14.66 -7.24 8.14
C TYR A 156 15.90 -7.02 9.01
N THR A 157 16.28 -8.00 9.82
CA THR A 157 17.51 -7.92 10.63
C THR A 157 18.75 -7.78 9.74
N HIS A 158 18.87 -8.61 8.71
CA HIS A 158 19.97 -8.51 7.75
C HIS A 158 19.94 -7.21 6.93
N LEU A 159 18.75 -6.68 6.61
CA LEU A 159 18.66 -5.34 6.01
C LEU A 159 19.27 -4.29 6.95
N LEU A 160 18.87 -4.28 8.22
CA LEU A 160 19.40 -3.31 9.18
C LEU A 160 20.91 -3.45 9.35
N GLU A 161 21.44 -4.67 9.38
CA GLU A 161 22.88 -4.91 9.41
C GLU A 161 23.58 -4.39 8.16
N ALA A 162 23.03 -4.64 6.97
CA ALA A 162 23.57 -4.15 5.71
C ALA A 162 23.62 -2.61 5.69
N VAL A 163 22.51 -1.96 6.07
CA VAL A 163 22.38 -0.50 6.10
C VAL A 163 23.31 0.10 7.17
N ARG A 164 23.46 -0.57 8.32
CA ARG A 164 24.31 -0.11 9.44
C ARG A 164 25.79 -0.17 9.11
N HIS A 165 26.25 -1.25 8.50
CA HIS A 165 27.67 -1.46 8.21
C HIS A 165 28.10 -0.87 6.85
N GLY A 166 27.14 -0.50 6.01
CA GLY A 166 27.37 0.26 4.78
C GLY A 166 27.44 1.76 5.00
N GLU A 167 27.01 2.52 3.99
CA GLU A 167 27.13 3.99 3.95
C GLU A 167 26.03 4.74 4.74
N TYR A 168 25.05 4.03 5.31
CA TYR A 168 23.84 4.65 5.87
C TYR A 168 23.55 4.30 7.35
N PRO A 169 24.54 4.39 8.26
CA PRO A 169 24.35 4.02 9.67
C PRO A 169 23.26 4.87 10.36
N ASP A 170 23.11 6.13 9.97
CA ASP A 170 22.06 7.02 10.49
C ASP A 170 20.67 6.52 10.09
N VAL A 171 20.49 6.06 8.85
CA VAL A 171 19.22 5.49 8.38
C VAL A 171 18.88 4.24 9.17
N ALA A 172 19.85 3.32 9.37
CA ALA A 172 19.64 2.14 10.20
C ALA A 172 19.22 2.50 11.64
N SER A 173 19.90 3.48 12.25
CA SER A 173 19.58 3.95 13.60
C SER A 173 18.15 4.49 13.71
N GLU A 174 17.70 5.28 12.73
CA GLU A 174 16.33 5.81 12.70
C GLU A 174 15.29 4.72 12.45
N MET A 175 15.59 3.75 11.57
CA MET A 175 14.72 2.57 11.35
C MET A 175 14.55 1.75 12.63
N GLU A 176 15.60 1.58 13.43
CA GLU A 176 15.55 0.84 14.69
C GLU A 176 14.72 1.55 15.76
N LYS A 177 14.94 2.86 15.91
CA LYS A 177 14.22 3.73 16.87
C LYS A 177 12.76 3.94 16.51
N THR A 178 12.33 3.54 15.32
CA THR A 178 10.94 3.68 14.88
C THR A 178 9.98 3.03 15.87
N GLU A 179 9.21 3.89 16.56
CA GLU A 179 8.13 3.49 17.44
C GLU A 179 6.88 3.17 16.63
N LEU A 180 6.13 2.16 17.06
CA LEU A 180 4.89 1.74 16.41
C LEU A 180 3.72 2.10 17.33
N SER A 181 2.75 2.84 16.79
CA SER A 181 1.48 3.08 17.47
C SER A 181 0.58 1.85 17.32
N ASP A 182 -0.33 1.67 18.29
CA ASP A 182 -1.35 0.62 18.23
C ASP A 182 -2.21 0.74 16.96
N GLN A 183 -2.48 1.96 16.50
CA GLN A 183 -3.23 2.22 15.27
C GLN A 183 -2.49 1.71 14.02
N GLU A 184 -1.19 1.97 13.88
CA GLU A 184 -0.38 1.49 12.75
C GLU A 184 -0.29 -0.04 12.73
N ILE A 185 -0.12 -0.63 13.91
CA ILE A 185 -0.12 -2.09 14.08
C ILE A 185 -1.45 -2.68 13.62
N GLN A 186 -2.57 -2.12 14.08
CA GLN A 186 -3.92 -2.60 13.73
C GLN A 186 -4.21 -2.45 12.24
N LEU A 187 -3.88 -1.30 11.64
CA LEU A 187 -4.08 -1.06 10.22
C LEU A 187 -3.30 -2.06 9.37
N CYS A 188 -2.03 -2.30 9.72
CA CYS A 188 -1.19 -3.29 9.05
C CYS A 188 -1.74 -4.72 9.19
N GLN A 189 -2.24 -5.09 10.37
CA GLN A 189 -2.85 -6.41 10.61
C GLN A 189 -4.11 -6.63 9.77
N ILE A 190 -5.00 -5.63 9.71
CA ILE A 190 -6.20 -5.67 8.87
C ILE A 190 -5.79 -5.70 7.39
N GLY A 191 -4.78 -4.90 7.05
CA GLY A 191 -3.92 -4.98 5.87
C GLY A 191 -3.73 -6.40 5.36
N MET A 192 -2.95 -7.15 6.13
CA MET A 192 -2.53 -8.52 5.87
C MET A 192 -3.67 -9.52 5.85
N LYS A 193 -4.64 -9.40 6.78
CA LYS A 193 -5.79 -10.30 6.81
C LYS A 193 -6.57 -10.23 5.49
N LYS A 194 -6.87 -9.02 5.01
CA LYS A 194 -7.57 -8.82 3.74
C LYS A 194 -6.78 -9.32 2.53
N LEU A 195 -5.46 -9.20 2.54
CA LEU A 195 -4.62 -9.78 1.50
C LEU A 195 -4.74 -11.31 1.48
N LYS A 196 -4.66 -11.94 2.65
CA LYS A 196 -4.81 -13.39 2.78
C LYS A 196 -6.20 -13.85 2.32
N ASP A 197 -7.26 -13.20 2.78
CA ASP A 197 -8.64 -13.49 2.37
C ASP A 197 -8.82 -13.36 0.84
N ARG A 198 -8.19 -12.34 0.22
CA ARG A 198 -8.23 -12.16 -1.25
C ARG A 198 -7.44 -13.23 -1.99
N GLN A 199 -6.30 -13.67 -1.47
CA GLN A 199 -5.52 -14.74 -2.08
C GLN A 199 -6.28 -16.08 -2.01
N GLU A 200 -6.80 -16.45 -0.85
CA GLU A 200 -7.61 -17.66 -0.68
C GLU A 200 -8.82 -17.67 -1.62
N LYS A 201 -9.48 -16.52 -1.79
CA LYS A 201 -10.60 -16.38 -2.73
C LYS A 201 -10.17 -16.58 -4.19
N LYS A 202 -8.98 -16.09 -4.58
CA LYS A 202 -8.43 -16.30 -5.93
C LYS A 202 -8.14 -17.78 -6.17
N ASP A 203 -7.54 -18.45 -5.19
CA ASP A 203 -7.20 -19.88 -5.29
C ASP A 203 -8.47 -20.73 -5.48
N ILE A 204 -9.52 -20.47 -4.69
CA ILE A 204 -10.83 -21.14 -4.84
C ILE A 204 -11.45 -20.90 -6.23
N LEU A 205 -11.36 -19.67 -6.76
CA LEU A 205 -11.90 -19.34 -8.07
C LEU A 205 -11.09 -19.95 -9.23
N MET A 206 -9.83 -20.30 -9.01
CA MET A 206 -8.99 -20.96 -10.02
C MET A 206 -9.19 -22.47 -10.04
N ASP A 207 -9.55 -23.08 -8.91
CA ASP A 207 -9.88 -24.52 -8.85
C ASP A 207 -11.26 -24.85 -9.45
N HIS A 208 -12.13 -23.85 -9.55
CA HIS A 208 -13.41 -23.96 -10.25
C HIS A 208 -13.30 -23.37 -11.67
N ASP A 209 -12.90 -24.22 -12.62
CA ASP A 209 -12.84 -23.96 -14.06
C ASP A 209 -14.25 -23.78 -14.70
N GLU A 210 -15.17 -23.12 -14.00
CA GLU A 210 -16.43 -22.65 -14.57
C GLU A 210 -16.23 -21.24 -15.14
N VAL A 211 -16.17 -21.20 -16.47
CA VAL A 211 -16.20 -20.01 -17.30
C VAL A 211 -17.36 -19.10 -16.89
N ILE A 212 -17.13 -18.16 -15.99
CA ILE A 212 -18.08 -17.08 -15.71
C ILE A 212 -18.14 -16.21 -16.96
N PRO A 213 -19.27 -16.17 -17.67
CA PRO A 213 -19.27 -15.53 -18.98
C PRO A 213 -19.22 -14.01 -18.83
N LYS A 214 -18.25 -13.40 -19.52
CA LYS A 214 -17.87 -11.97 -19.48
C LYS A 214 -19.01 -10.95 -19.62
N HIS A 215 -20.19 -11.36 -20.04
CA HIS A 215 -21.33 -10.48 -20.31
C HIS A 215 -22.10 -10.02 -19.06
N ILE A 216 -21.84 -10.57 -17.86
CA ILE A 216 -22.52 -10.15 -16.62
C ILE A 216 -21.87 -8.93 -15.97
N LEU A 217 -20.58 -8.66 -16.22
CA LEU A 217 -19.85 -7.51 -15.65
C LEU A 217 -20.02 -6.19 -16.42
N GLY A 218 -20.69 -6.20 -17.58
CA GLY A 218 -20.75 -5.07 -18.51
C GLY A 218 -21.93 -4.10 -18.34
N LYS A 219 -22.70 -4.16 -17.25
CA LYS A 219 -23.99 -3.44 -17.15
C LYS A 219 -24.10 -2.40 -16.05
N PHE A 220 -23.02 -1.74 -15.65
CA PHE A 220 -23.13 -0.42 -15.00
C PHE A 220 -21.86 0.35 -15.35
N ILE A 221 -22.01 1.50 -16.01
CA ILE A 221 -21.11 2.67 -16.06
C ILE A 221 -21.30 3.32 -17.44
N ASP A 222 -22.19 4.31 -17.46
CA ASP A 222 -22.31 5.26 -18.56
C ASP A 222 -21.10 6.19 -18.58
N VAL A 223 -20.76 6.64 -19.78
CA VAL A 223 -19.44 7.10 -20.22
C VAL A 223 -19.41 8.63 -20.20
N GLU A 224 -18.23 9.20 -19.89
CA GLU A 224 -17.83 10.64 -19.93
C GLU A 224 -17.75 11.42 -18.61
N HIS A 225 -18.38 10.97 -17.52
CA HIS A 225 -18.24 11.58 -16.19
C HIS A 225 -18.05 10.48 -15.15
N TRP A 226 -17.08 10.60 -14.23
CA TRP A 226 -17.04 9.65 -13.10
C TRP A 226 -18.24 9.96 -12.22
N ASN A 227 -19.28 9.14 -12.25
CA ASN A 227 -20.31 9.10 -11.23
C ASN A 227 -19.94 7.96 -10.29
N PHE A 228 -19.29 8.27 -9.17
CA PHE A 228 -19.05 7.27 -8.12
C PHE A 228 -20.21 7.32 -7.13
N THR A 229 -21.02 6.27 -7.10
CA THR A 229 -22.12 6.14 -6.14
C THR A 229 -21.67 5.28 -4.96
N TYR A 230 -21.23 5.88 -3.86
CA TYR A 230 -20.89 5.20 -2.61
C TYR A 230 -22.15 4.95 -1.79
N SER A 231 -22.56 3.69 -1.62
CA SER A 231 -23.74 3.34 -0.84
C SER A 231 -23.36 2.97 0.59
N TYR A 232 -23.68 3.83 1.54
CA TYR A 232 -23.36 3.70 2.97
C TYR A 232 -24.29 2.68 3.68
N ASN A 233 -25.50 2.46 3.15
CA ASN A 233 -26.41 1.36 3.44
C ASN A 233 -27.52 1.30 2.36
N LYS A 234 -28.47 0.35 2.43
CA LYS A 234 -29.60 0.22 1.46
C LYS A 234 -30.43 1.51 1.27
N ALA A 235 -30.31 2.50 2.15
CA ALA A 235 -31.09 3.73 2.17
C ALA A 235 -30.28 5.00 1.88
N SER A 236 -28.97 4.94 1.62
CA SER A 236 -28.16 6.16 1.45
C SER A 236 -27.00 5.96 0.48
N SER A 237 -26.97 6.75 -0.60
CA SER A 237 -25.94 6.70 -1.63
C SER A 237 -25.38 8.10 -1.95
N VAL A 238 -24.06 8.28 -1.87
CA VAL A 238 -23.32 9.51 -2.17
C VAL A 238 -22.80 9.46 -3.61
N HIS A 239 -23.05 10.50 -4.39
CA HIS A 239 -22.58 10.61 -5.78
C HIS A 239 -21.38 11.57 -5.87
N ILE A 240 -20.20 11.08 -6.25
CA ILE A 240 -18.98 11.89 -6.42
C ILE A 240 -18.68 12.03 -7.91
N THR A 241 -18.58 13.28 -8.39
CA THR A 241 -18.17 13.64 -9.75
C THR A 241 -16.88 14.44 -9.78
N GLY A 242 -15.88 14.03 -10.59
CA GLY A 242 -14.59 14.70 -10.69
C GLY A 242 -13.86 14.49 -12.01
N LYS A 243 -12.97 15.44 -12.35
CA LYS A 243 -12.06 15.39 -13.51
C LYS A 243 -10.65 15.06 -13.03
N TYR A 244 -10.27 13.78 -13.13
CA TYR A 244 -8.93 13.20 -13.03
C TYR A 244 -8.04 13.62 -11.85
N ILE A 245 -7.64 12.63 -11.03
CA ILE A 245 -6.46 12.73 -10.16
C ILE A 245 -5.41 11.81 -10.77
N CYS A 246 -4.27 12.38 -11.16
CA CYS A 246 -3.09 11.64 -11.58
C CYS A 246 -2.30 11.24 -10.34
N PHE A 247 -1.97 9.96 -10.20
CA PHE A 247 -1.03 9.49 -9.19
C PHE A 247 0.23 9.02 -9.93
N ASP A 248 1.23 9.89 -10.00
CA ASP A 248 2.59 9.53 -10.43
C ASP A 248 3.33 8.77 -9.31
#